data_AF-A0A4V5RS62-F1
#
_entry.id   AF-A0A4V5RS62-F1
#
_cell.length_a   1.000
_cell.length_b   1.000
_cell.length_c   1.000
_cell.angle_alpha   90.00
_cell.angle_beta   90.00
_cell.angle_gamma   90.00
#
_symmetry.space_group_name_H-M   'P 1'
#
loop_
_entity.id
_entity.type
_entity.pdbx_description
1 polymer ?
#
loop_
_entity_poly.entity_id
_entity_poly.type
_entity_poly.pdbx_seq_one_letter_code
_entity_poly.pdbx_strand_id
1 'polypeptide(L)'
;MQENLVKSSVSTTLEHCICNGTTVVLLVFACLLEIYSRFIMRVNNTPIPTDSCTALVALERAGYKVNSECRNGYCGACRLKATGTPTYLNDPIGYKQDGEILVCCVDSQSDIDIELP
;
A
#
# COMPACT_ATOMS: atom_id res chain seq x y z
N MET A 1 13.01 -13.16 18.91
CA MET A 1 11.99 -13.85 18.12
C MET A 1 11.66 -12.95 16.94
N GLN A 2 12.44 -13.16 15.87
CA GLN A 2 12.27 -12.74 14.46
C GLN A 2 11.64 -11.35 14.17
N GLU A 3 12.50 -10.34 14.13
CA GLU A 3 12.34 -9.16 13.27
C GLU A 3 12.82 -9.57 11.86
N ASN A 4 11.90 -9.85 10.93
CA ASN A 4 12.21 -10.10 9.51
C ASN A 4 11.68 -8.92 8.69
N LEU A 5 12.56 -8.10 8.11
CA LEU A 5 13.08 -8.28 6.75
C LEU A 5 12.00 -8.12 5.66
N VAL A 6 11.56 -6.87 5.47
CA VAL A 6 11.43 -6.32 4.12
C VAL A 6 12.65 -5.42 3.88
N LYS A 7 13.81 -6.06 3.71
CA LYS A 7 14.96 -5.45 3.03
C LYS A 7 14.88 -5.90 1.57
N SER A 8 14.46 -4.99 0.70
CA SER A 8 14.90 -4.87 -0.70
C SER A 8 14.14 -3.67 -1.28
N SER A 9 14.72 -2.67 -1.91
CA SER A 9 16.08 -2.47 -2.36
C SER A 9 16.09 -1.14 -3.11
N VAL A 10 16.61 -0.08 -2.51
CA VAL A 10 17.30 0.99 -3.26
C VAL A 10 18.42 1.51 -2.37
N SER A 11 19.49 0.72 -2.28
CA SER A 11 20.80 1.24 -1.91
C SER A 11 21.34 2.02 -3.11
N THR A 12 22.24 2.95 -2.81
CA THR A 12 23.28 3.49 -3.71
C THR A 12 22.83 4.66 -4.58
N THR A 13 22.95 5.89 -4.08
CA THR A 13 24.15 6.74 -4.25
C THR A 13 23.88 8.17 -3.75
N LEU A 14 24.85 8.74 -3.03
CA LEU A 14 25.30 10.15 -3.09
C LEU A 14 24.24 11.24 -2.76
N GLU A 15 24.42 12.15 -1.82
CA GLU A 15 25.62 12.92 -1.48
C GLU A 15 25.48 13.53 -0.08
N HIS A 16 26.63 13.75 0.55
CA HIS A 16 26.78 14.66 1.67
C HIS A 16 26.12 16.02 1.35
N CYS A 17 25.02 16.35 2.03
CA CYS A 17 24.55 17.72 2.12
C CYS A 17 24.68 18.22 3.55
N ILE A 18 25.90 18.66 3.89
CA ILE A 18 26.12 19.58 5.00
C ILE A 18 25.57 20.93 4.54
N CYS A 19 24.40 21.36 5.03
CA CYS A 19 23.92 22.72 4.77
C CYS A 19 23.10 23.28 5.93
N ASN A 20 23.73 24.20 6.66
CA ASN A 20 23.19 25.28 7.49
C ASN A 20 21.69 25.25 7.84
N GLY A 21 21.38 24.80 9.08
CA GLY A 21 20.27 25.17 9.97
C GLY A 21 18.84 25.30 9.43
N THR A 22 18.61 26.19 8.47
CA THR A 22 17.29 26.55 7.93
C THR A 22 16.89 25.69 6.71
N THR A 23 17.85 25.20 5.93
CA THR A 23 17.61 24.33 4.76
C THR A 23 17.17 22.92 5.17
N VAL A 24 17.60 22.45 6.34
CA VAL A 24 17.30 21.11 6.87
C VAL A 24 15.79 20.91 7.07
N VAL A 25 15.06 21.92 7.55
CA VAL A 25 13.61 21.79 7.81
C VAL A 25 12.81 21.64 6.50
N LEU A 26 13.17 22.40 5.47
CA LEU A 26 12.55 22.32 4.14
C LEU A 26 12.91 21.02 3.42
N LEU A 27 14.14 20.52 3.56
CA LEU A 27 14.55 19.22 3.03
C LEU A 27 13.89 18.06 3.76
N VAL A 28 13.69 18.13 5.08
CA VAL A 28 12.92 17.10 5.80
C VAL A 28 11.46 17.12 5.35
N PHE A 29 10.85 18.29 5.14
CA PHE A 29 9.50 18.39 4.59
C PHE A 29 9.40 17.87 3.15
N ALA A 30 10.33 18.25 2.27
CA ALA A 30 10.38 17.79 0.88
C ALA A 30 10.68 16.29 0.78
N CYS A 31 11.62 15.78 1.58
CA CYS A 31 11.93 14.36 1.68
C CYS A 31 10.77 13.57 2.27
N LEU A 32 10.07 14.10 3.29
CA LEU A 32 8.83 13.49 3.79
C LEU A 32 7.74 13.47 2.71
N LEU A 33 7.58 14.54 1.92
CA LEU A 33 6.65 14.58 0.77
C LEU A 33 7.05 13.59 -0.34
N GLU A 34 8.35 13.46 -0.65
CA GLU A 34 8.87 12.52 -1.64
C GLU A 34 8.79 11.07 -1.17
N ILE A 35 9.03 10.80 0.12
CA ILE A 35 8.82 9.49 0.74
C ILE A 35 7.32 9.15 0.74
N TYR A 36 6.45 10.11 1.03
CA TYR A 36 5.00 9.89 1.02
C TYR A 36 4.45 9.63 -0.39
N SER A 37 5.12 10.12 -1.44
CA SER A 37 4.72 9.89 -2.84
C SER A 37 5.15 8.52 -3.38
N ARG A 38 5.93 7.73 -2.64
CA ARG A 38 6.56 6.49 -3.15
C ARG A 38 5.75 5.21 -2.90
N PHE A 39 4.71 5.26 -2.10
CA PHE A 39 3.78 4.14 -1.90
C PHE A 39 2.49 4.45 -2.67
N ILE A 40 2.30 3.79 -3.81
CA ILE A 40 1.16 4.01 -4.69
C ILE A 40 0.59 2.67 -5.15
N MET A 41 -0.47 2.25 -4.46
CA MET A 41 -1.44 1.30 -4.99
C MET A 41 -2.13 1.92 -6.21
N ARG A 42 -2.49 1.08 -7.18
CA ARG A 42 -3.20 1.50 -8.40
C ARG A 42 -4.59 0.89 -8.45
N VAL A 43 -5.50 1.62 -9.08
CA VAL A 43 -6.87 1.17 -9.37
C VAL A 43 -7.12 1.45 -10.84
N ASN A 44 -7.31 0.42 -11.65
CA ASN A 44 -7.43 0.55 -13.10
C ASN A 44 -6.29 1.41 -13.70
N ASN A 45 -5.04 1.17 -13.32
CA ASN A 45 -3.84 1.97 -13.67
C ASN A 45 -3.81 3.41 -13.12
N THR A 46 -4.77 3.80 -12.27
CA THR A 46 -4.81 5.13 -11.64
C THR A 46 -4.15 5.07 -10.27
N PRO A 47 -3.08 5.84 -10.00
CA PRO A 47 -2.45 5.87 -8.69
C PRO A 47 -3.38 6.52 -7.67
N ILE A 48 -3.53 5.91 -6.50
CA ILE A 48 -4.31 6.46 -5.40
C ILE A 48 -3.41 6.72 -4.18
N PRO A 49 -3.75 7.71 -3.34
CA PRO A 49 -3.04 7.91 -2.09
C PRO A 49 -3.24 6.72 -1.16
N THR A 50 -2.14 6.14 -0.67
CA THR A 50 -2.16 5.06 0.31
C THR A 50 -1.65 5.60 1.63
N ASP A 51 -2.43 5.41 2.68
CA ASP A 51 -2.05 5.66 4.06
C ASP A 51 -2.04 4.30 4.76
N SER A 52 -1.08 4.03 5.65
CA SER A 52 -0.74 2.74 6.31
C SER A 52 -1.92 2.03 7.01
N CYS A 53 -2.90 1.66 6.21
CA CYS A 53 -4.22 1.11 6.45
C CYS A 53 -4.46 -0.01 5.42
N THR A 54 -5.60 -0.67 5.52
CA THR A 54 -5.99 -1.71 4.57
C THR A 54 -6.32 -1.12 3.19
N ALA A 55 -6.07 -1.88 2.13
CA ALA A 55 -6.41 -1.51 0.75
C ALA A 55 -7.90 -1.14 0.60
N LEU A 56 -8.79 -1.82 1.34
CA LEU A 56 -10.20 -1.47 1.43
C LEU A 56 -10.42 -0.01 1.86
N VAL A 57 -9.76 0.44 2.92
CA VAL A 57 -9.93 1.82 3.44
C VAL A 57 -9.40 2.84 2.44
N ALA A 58 -8.26 2.55 1.80
CA ALA A 58 -7.72 3.41 0.74
C ALA A 58 -8.70 3.55 -0.44
N LEU A 59 -9.34 2.46 -0.86
CA LEU A 59 -10.38 2.47 -1.90
C LEU A 59 -11.63 3.28 -1.48
N GLU A 60 -12.13 3.06 -0.27
CA GLU A 60 -13.29 3.80 0.27
C GLU A 60 -13.00 5.32 0.31
N ARG A 61 -11.78 5.71 0.69
CA ARG A 61 -11.34 7.12 0.72
C ARG A 61 -11.17 7.73 -0.66
N ALA A 62 -10.69 6.94 -1.63
CA ALA A 62 -10.63 7.34 -3.02
C ALA A 62 -12.01 7.43 -3.69
N GLY A 63 -13.09 7.03 -2.98
CA GLY A 63 -14.47 7.12 -3.45
C GLY A 63 -14.97 5.87 -4.17
N TYR A 64 -14.20 4.78 -4.17
CA TYR A 64 -14.62 3.50 -4.73
C TYR A 64 -15.52 2.75 -3.76
N LYS A 65 -16.62 2.20 -4.28
CA LYS A 65 -17.55 1.39 -3.49
C LYS A 65 -17.11 -0.07 -3.53
N VAL A 66 -16.63 -0.57 -2.39
CA VAL A 66 -16.27 -1.98 -2.21
C VAL A 66 -17.16 -2.59 -1.15
N ASN A 67 -17.78 -3.72 -1.46
CA ASN A 67 -18.62 -4.44 -0.50
C ASN A 67 -17.76 -5.07 0.59
N SER A 68 -18.01 -4.72 1.85
CA SER A 68 -17.32 -5.33 2.98
C SER A 68 -18.24 -5.39 4.20
N GLU A 69 -18.44 -6.60 4.72
CA GLU A 69 -19.29 -6.82 5.91
C GLU A 69 -18.46 -7.16 7.14
N CYS A 70 -17.41 -7.97 6.97
CA CYS A 70 -16.62 -8.50 8.08
C CYS A 70 -15.31 -7.75 8.35
N ARG A 71 -14.77 -7.00 7.38
CA ARG A 71 -13.48 -6.26 7.44
C ARG A 71 -12.26 -7.03 7.96
N ASN A 72 -12.35 -8.35 8.02
CA ASN A 72 -11.32 -9.22 8.61
C ASN A 72 -11.03 -10.47 7.75
N GLY A 73 -11.39 -10.45 6.47
CA GLY A 73 -11.09 -11.54 5.52
C GLY A 73 -11.85 -12.85 5.70
N TYR A 74 -12.90 -12.86 6.53
CA TYR A 74 -13.68 -14.08 6.82
C TYR A 74 -14.85 -14.31 5.86
N CYS A 75 -15.54 -13.24 5.47
CA CYS A 75 -16.78 -13.28 4.70
C CYS A 75 -16.58 -13.34 3.17
N GLY A 76 -15.40 -13.01 2.66
CA GLY A 76 -15.11 -13.03 1.22
C GLY A 76 -15.89 -12.00 0.37
N ALA A 77 -16.59 -11.04 1.00
CA ALA A 77 -17.33 -9.98 0.31
C ALA A 77 -16.40 -8.94 -0.35
N CYS A 78 -15.23 -8.71 0.24
CA CYS A 78 -14.23 -7.74 -0.20
C CYS A 78 -13.32 -8.26 -1.33
N ARG A 79 -13.83 -9.18 -2.16
CA ARG A 79 -13.05 -9.87 -3.19
C ARG A 79 -12.97 -9.04 -4.46
N LEU A 80 -11.75 -8.76 -4.91
CA LEU A 80 -11.49 -7.98 -6.11
C LEU A 80 -10.36 -8.63 -6.90
N LYS A 81 -10.36 -8.40 -8.22
CA LYS A 81 -9.26 -8.79 -9.08
C LYS A 81 -8.12 -7.81 -8.87
N ALA A 82 -6.92 -8.34 -8.70
CA ALA A 82 -5.74 -7.51 -8.60
C ALA A 82 -4.54 -8.21 -9.21
N THR A 83 -3.64 -7.41 -9.78
CA THR A 83 -2.36 -7.85 -10.31
C THR A 83 -1.24 -7.28 -9.44
N GLY A 84 -0.09 -7.96 -9.41
CA GLY A 84 1.06 -7.56 -8.59
C GLY A 84 1.27 -8.44 -7.36
N THR A 85 1.99 -7.91 -6.37
CA THR A 85 2.40 -8.67 -5.18
C THR A 85 1.70 -8.13 -3.93
N PRO A 86 0.52 -8.67 -3.56
CA PRO A 86 -0.21 -8.23 -2.38
C PRO A 86 0.54 -8.58 -1.09
N THR A 87 0.72 -7.59 -0.22
CA THR A 87 1.20 -7.77 1.15
C THR A 87 -0.01 -7.95 2.06
N TYR A 88 -0.10 -9.09 2.74
CA TYR A 88 -1.20 -9.38 3.65
C TYR A 88 -0.80 -8.99 5.08
N LEU A 89 -1.65 -8.21 5.75
CA LEU A 89 -1.50 -7.87 7.18
C LEU A 89 -1.85 -9.06 8.07
N ASN A 90 -2.83 -9.85 7.63
CA ASN A 90 -3.27 -11.09 8.27
C ASN A 90 -3.43 -12.15 7.20
N ASP A 91 -2.96 -13.37 7.47
CA ASP A 91 -3.15 -14.50 6.56
C ASP A 91 -4.65 -14.80 6.40
N PRO A 92 -5.21 -14.65 5.19
CA PRO A 92 -6.62 -14.94 4.97
C PRO A 92 -6.83 -16.46 4.99
N ILE A 93 -7.78 -16.90 5.82
CA ILE A 93 -8.21 -18.29 5.94
C ILE A 93 -9.11 -18.70 4.75
N GLY A 94 -9.60 -17.71 3.99
CA GLY A 94 -10.46 -17.90 2.83
C GLY A 94 -9.70 -18.32 1.57
N TYR A 95 -10.34 -19.17 0.76
CA TYR A 95 -9.85 -19.64 -0.54
C TYR A 95 -9.50 -18.45 -1.45
N LYS A 96 -8.22 -18.29 -1.78
CA LYS A 96 -7.74 -17.36 -2.82
C LYS A 96 -7.94 -18.04 -4.16
N GLN A 97 -8.65 -17.38 -5.06
CA GLN A 97 -8.74 -17.81 -6.46
C GLN A 97 -7.59 -17.13 -7.22
N ASP A 98 -7.00 -17.80 -8.21
CA ASP A 98 -5.88 -17.23 -8.96
C ASP A 98 -6.29 -15.89 -9.61
N GLY A 99 -5.59 -14.81 -9.24
CA GLY A 99 -5.85 -13.45 -9.72
C GLY A 99 -6.85 -12.62 -8.88
N GLU A 100 -7.37 -13.16 -7.79
CA GLU A 100 -8.28 -12.44 -6.89
C GLU A 100 -7.73 -12.34 -5.45
N ILE A 101 -7.94 -11.18 -4.82
CA ILE A 101 -7.47 -10.88 -3.47
C ILE A 101 -8.59 -10.33 -2.59
N LEU A 102 -8.42 -10.48 -1.28
CA LEU A 102 -9.31 -9.88 -0.28
C LEU A 102 -8.73 -8.54 0.19
N VAL A 103 -9.23 -7.43 -0.37
CA VAL A 103 -8.66 -6.09 -0.11
C VAL A 103 -8.80 -5.63 1.34
N CYS A 104 -9.64 -6.30 2.12
CA CYS A 104 -9.81 -6.02 3.55
C CYS A 104 -8.67 -6.56 4.43
N CYS A 105 -7.83 -7.48 3.94
CA CYS A 105 -6.65 -8.00 4.66
C CYS A 105 -5.32 -7.59 4.04
N VAL A 106 -5.36 -6.85 2.94
CA VAL A 106 -4.18 -6.43 2.18
C VAL A 106 -3.76 -5.05 2.63
N ASP A 107 -2.46 -4.85 2.79
CA ASP A 107 -1.87 -3.55 3.07
C ASP A 107 -2.02 -2.65 1.84
N SER A 108 -2.52 -1.43 2.04
CA SER A 108 -2.60 -0.43 0.97
C SER A 108 -1.21 -0.03 0.43
N GLN A 109 -0.15 -0.26 1.20
CA GLN A 109 1.23 -0.03 0.78
C GLN A 109 1.77 -1.11 -0.17
N SER A 110 0.99 -2.12 -0.52
CA SER A 110 1.42 -3.15 -1.46
C SER A 110 1.44 -2.63 -2.91
N ASP A 111 2.43 -3.08 -3.70
CA ASP A 111 2.49 -2.78 -5.14
C ASP A 111 1.53 -3.71 -5.89
N ILE A 112 0.26 -3.31 -5.88
CA ILE A 112 -0.85 -3.98 -6.55
C ILE A 112 -1.66 -3.00 -7.39
N ASP A 113 -2.21 -3.50 -8.48
CA ASP A 113 -3.21 -2.81 -9.29
C ASP A 113 -4.54 -3.54 -9.20
N ILE A 114 -5.57 -2.83 -8.74
CA ILE A 114 -6.90 -3.38 -8.50
C ILE A 114 -7.80 -3.04 -9.70
N GLU A 115 -8.37 -4.08 -10.29
CA GLU A 115 -9.34 -3.93 -11.38
C GLU A 115 -10.75 -3.80 -10.79
N LEU A 116 -11.34 -2.62 -10.94
CA LEU A 116 -12.74 -2.34 -10.58
C LEU A 116 -13.59 -2.18 -11.84
N PRO A 117 -14.80 -2.76 -11.88
CA PRO A 117 -15.73 -2.60 -13.01
C PRO A 117 -16.38 -1.21 -13.08
#